data_AF-A0A2V8E0U5-F1
#
_entry.id   AF-A0A2V8E0U5-F1
#
_cell.length_a   1.000
_cell.length_b   1.000
_cell.length_c   1.000
_cell.angle_alpha   90.00
_cell.angle_beta   90.00
_cell.angle_gamma   90.00
#
_symmetry.space_group_name_H-M   'P 1'
#
loop_
_entity.id
_entity.type
_entity.pdbx_description
1 polymer ?
#
loop_
_entity_poly.entity_id
_entity_poly.type
_entity_poly.pdbx_seq_one_letter_code
_entity_poly.pdbx_strand_id
1 'polypeptide(L)'
;MLPLLLAAAVVTGPVDGGTHGQPFGAMGATDLAQASYIEAEYFVSGVATSYVPTGPLGMDGLWSAKPGTSADYKVRILVRRPADVRKFNGIVVVEWLNVTALSEGAADFLQMQEELVREGYAWVGVGAQAAGINSPRTGLKDWDKERY
;
A
#
# COMPACT_ATOMS: atom_id res chain seq x y z
N MET A 1 23.57 23.84 -8.79
CA MET A 1 22.89 22.70 -8.15
C MET A 1 21.57 23.21 -7.60
N LEU A 2 20.44 22.83 -8.19
CA LEU A 2 19.12 23.22 -7.68
C LEU A 2 18.72 22.20 -6.60
N PRO A 3 18.31 22.61 -5.39
CA PRO A 3 17.86 21.66 -4.39
C PRO A 3 16.53 21.04 -4.84
N LEU A 4 16.50 19.72 -4.99
CA LEU A 4 15.28 18.96 -5.23
C LEU A 4 14.50 18.89 -3.91
N LEU A 5 13.51 19.76 -3.72
CA LEU A 5 12.52 19.57 -2.66
C LEU A 5 11.62 18.41 -3.13
N LEU A 6 11.89 17.18 -2.66
CA LEU A 6 10.79 16.22 -2.56
C LEU A 6 9.88 16.74 -1.45
N ALA A 7 8.67 17.17 -1.79
CA ALA A 7 7.63 17.25 -0.77
C ALA A 7 7.52 15.84 -0.15
N ALA A 8 7.92 15.70 1.11
CA ALA A 8 7.88 14.41 1.79
C ALA A 8 6.42 13.94 1.85
N ALA A 9 6.19 12.67 1.53
CA ALA A 9 4.89 12.06 1.73
C ALA A 9 4.50 12.16 3.21
N VAL A 10 3.24 12.51 3.47
CA VAL A 10 2.66 12.55 4.81
C VAL A 10 2.00 11.21 5.09
N VAL A 11 2.35 10.59 6.21
CA VAL A 11 1.70 9.36 6.69
C VAL A 11 0.72 9.73 7.80
N THR A 12 -0.54 9.33 7.67
CA THR A 12 -1.56 9.49 8.71
C THR A 12 -2.11 8.14 9.16
N GLY A 13 -2.37 8.02 10.46
CA GLY A 13 -2.91 6.82 11.09
C GLY A 13 -2.21 6.45 12.40
N PRO A 14 -2.45 5.26 12.95
CA PRO A 14 -3.30 4.19 12.39
C PRO A 14 -4.75 4.64 12.13
N VAL A 15 -5.37 4.12 11.08
CA VAL A 15 -6.77 4.41 10.74
C VAL A 15 -7.70 3.58 11.63
N ASP A 16 -8.53 4.26 12.42
CA ASP A 16 -9.59 3.70 13.25
C ASP A 16 -10.99 4.07 12.72
N GLY A 17 -12.03 3.52 13.36
CA GLY A 17 -13.42 3.75 12.97
C GLY A 17 -13.90 2.91 11.78
N GLY A 18 -14.90 3.44 11.07
CA GLY A 18 -15.63 2.72 10.03
C GLY A 18 -16.74 1.84 10.58
N THR A 19 -17.53 1.28 9.67
CA THR A 19 -18.69 0.44 9.97
C THR A 19 -18.33 -1.04 10.17
N HIS A 20 -17.14 -1.46 9.73
CA HIS A 20 -16.68 -2.85 9.81
C HIS A 20 -15.71 -3.13 10.96
N GLY A 21 -15.21 -2.09 11.65
CA GLY A 21 -14.32 -2.22 12.81
C GLY A 21 -12.91 -2.76 12.54
N GLN A 22 -12.54 -2.98 11.27
CA GLN A 22 -11.23 -3.47 10.84
C GLN A 22 -10.90 -2.96 9.43
N PRO A 23 -9.64 -3.00 8.96
CA PRO A 23 -9.29 -2.68 7.57
C PRO A 23 -9.86 -3.68 6.57
N PHE A 24 -10.08 -3.25 5.32
CA PHE A 24 -10.34 -4.19 4.24
C PHE A 24 -9.11 -5.11 4.03
N GLY A 25 -9.36 -6.42 3.87
CA GLY A 25 -8.30 -7.42 3.69
C GLY A 25 -7.47 -7.70 4.96
N ALA A 26 -7.97 -7.32 6.13
CA ALA A 26 -7.31 -7.57 7.42
C ALA A 26 -7.11 -9.08 7.69
N MET A 27 -6.01 -9.43 8.35
CA MET A 27 -5.85 -10.77 8.92
C MET A 27 -6.73 -10.96 10.15
N GLY A 28 -7.20 -12.20 10.38
CA GLY A 28 -7.93 -12.54 11.59
C GLY A 28 -7.09 -12.28 12.85
N ALA A 29 -7.72 -11.74 13.90
CA ALA A 29 -7.03 -11.43 15.15
C ALA A 29 -6.34 -12.65 15.79
N THR A 30 -6.96 -13.83 15.67
CA THR A 30 -6.37 -15.11 16.13
C THR A 30 -5.10 -15.45 15.36
N ASP A 31 -5.10 -15.28 14.04
CA ASP A 31 -3.95 -15.59 13.18
C ASP A 31 -2.79 -14.64 13.47
N LEU A 32 -3.08 -13.34 13.65
CA LEU A 32 -2.09 -12.34 14.06
C LEU A 32 -1.49 -12.67 15.42
N ALA A 33 -2.32 -13.05 16.40
CA ALA A 33 -1.85 -13.43 17.73
C ALA A 33 -0.95 -14.69 17.69
N GLN A 34 -1.35 -15.72 16.93
CA GLN A 34 -0.55 -16.93 16.73
C GLN A 34 0.78 -16.62 16.05
N ALA A 35 0.78 -15.74 15.06
CA ALA A 35 1.99 -15.26 14.38
C ALA A 35 2.88 -14.37 15.26
N SER A 36 2.38 -13.86 16.40
CA SER A 36 3.02 -12.76 17.16
C SER A 36 3.21 -11.49 16.31
N TYR A 37 2.27 -11.20 15.42
CA TYR A 37 2.26 -10.04 14.53
C TYR A 37 1.17 -9.05 14.94
N ILE A 38 1.35 -7.80 14.51
CA ILE A 38 0.29 -6.79 14.53
C ILE A 38 0.06 -6.26 13.14
N GLU A 39 -1.16 -5.75 12.91
CA GLU A 39 -1.57 -5.13 11.68
C GLU A 39 -2.08 -3.70 11.94
N ALA A 40 -1.73 -2.75 11.08
CA ALA A 40 -2.24 -1.40 11.13
C ALA A 40 -2.38 -0.82 9.72
N GLU A 41 -3.46 -0.07 9.51
CA GLU A 41 -3.70 0.66 8.27
C GLU A 41 -3.28 2.12 8.40
N TYR A 42 -2.70 2.68 7.34
CA TYR A 42 -2.32 4.08 7.25
C TYR A 42 -2.71 4.66 5.89
N PHE A 43 -2.81 5.98 5.81
CA PHE A 43 -2.82 6.69 4.53
C PHE A 43 -1.47 7.35 4.28
N VAL A 44 -1.02 7.33 3.04
CA VAL A 44 0.13 8.07 2.54
C VAL A 44 -0.38 9.09 1.53
N SER A 45 -0.14 10.37 1.79
CA SER A 45 -0.54 11.46 0.90
C SER A 45 0.61 12.38 0.53
N GLY A 46 0.44 13.12 -0.56
CA GLY A 46 1.44 14.07 -1.04
C GLY A 46 1.09 14.61 -2.42
N VAL A 47 2.06 15.22 -3.08
CA VAL A 47 1.94 15.71 -4.45
C VAL A 47 2.79 14.85 -5.37
N ALA A 48 2.17 14.13 -6.30
CA ALA A 48 2.86 13.36 -7.32
C ALA A 48 3.06 14.20 -8.58
N THR A 49 4.19 14.01 -9.25
CA THR A 49 4.48 14.64 -10.55
C THR A 49 4.50 13.56 -11.63
N SER A 50 3.67 13.74 -12.65
CA SER A 50 3.68 12.89 -13.84
C SER A 50 4.93 13.15 -14.67
N TYR A 51 5.31 12.18 -15.49
CA TYR A 51 6.42 12.33 -16.43
C TYR A 51 5.91 12.09 -17.84
N VAL A 52 6.23 13.02 -18.75
CA VAL A 52 5.79 12.98 -20.15
C VAL A 52 7.00 12.72 -21.04
N PRO A 53 6.87 11.85 -22.06
CA PRO A 53 7.96 11.55 -22.98
C PRO A 53 8.44 12.81 -23.71
N THR A 54 9.75 12.93 -23.93
CA THR A 54 10.33 14.02 -24.76
C THR A 54 10.61 13.59 -26.19
N GLY A 55 10.35 12.34 -26.53
CA GLY A 55 10.51 11.75 -27.85
C GLY A 55 9.67 10.47 -28.01
N PRO A 56 9.79 9.77 -29.14
CA PRO A 56 9.08 8.51 -29.38
C PRO A 56 9.42 7.43 -28.34
N LEU A 57 8.43 6.63 -27.95
CA LEU A 57 8.59 5.49 -27.05
C LEU A 57 8.99 4.24 -27.84
N GLY A 58 10.28 3.92 -27.85
CA GLY A 58 10.83 2.72 -28.49
C GLY A 58 10.64 1.44 -27.66
N MET A 59 10.95 0.29 -28.25
CA MET A 59 10.79 -1.03 -27.59
C MET A 59 11.90 -1.38 -26.58
N ASP A 60 12.96 -0.60 -26.49
CA ASP A 60 14.09 -0.82 -25.57
C ASP A 60 13.79 -0.43 -24.11
N GLY A 61 12.68 0.29 -23.87
CA GLY A 61 12.30 0.79 -22.55
C GLY A 61 13.18 1.93 -22.03
N LEU A 62 14.09 2.47 -22.84
CA LEU A 62 15.01 3.54 -22.45
C LEU A 62 14.48 4.88 -22.96
N TRP A 63 13.54 5.46 -22.21
CA TRP A 63 12.84 6.68 -22.62
C TRP A 63 13.32 7.91 -21.86
N SER A 64 13.52 9.00 -22.61
CA SER A 64 13.67 10.33 -22.01
C SER A 64 12.30 10.91 -21.68
N ALA A 65 12.17 11.46 -20.47
CA ALA A 65 10.95 12.09 -20.01
C ALA A 65 11.26 13.41 -19.29
N LYS A 66 10.29 14.31 -19.30
CA LYS A 66 10.32 15.56 -18.54
C LYS A 66 9.15 15.60 -17.55
N PRO A 67 9.25 16.35 -16.44
CA PRO A 67 8.12 16.58 -15.55
C PRO A 67 6.91 17.12 -16.33
N GLY A 68 5.75 16.54 -16.06
CA GLY A 68 4.45 16.94 -16.57
C GLY A 68 3.64 17.68 -15.51
N THR A 69 2.34 17.40 -15.46
CA THR A 69 1.45 17.94 -14.42
C THR A 69 1.71 17.28 -13.07
N SER A 70 1.40 18.01 -12.00
CA SER A 70 1.38 17.48 -10.64
C SER A 70 -0.06 17.37 -10.13
N ALA A 71 -0.30 16.43 -9.22
CA ALA A 71 -1.60 16.22 -8.59
C ALA A 71 -1.43 15.70 -7.17
N ASP A 72 -2.37 16.05 -6.29
CA ASP A 72 -2.44 15.46 -4.97
C ASP A 72 -2.80 13.97 -5.08
N TYR A 73 -2.18 13.15 -4.24
CA TYR A 73 -2.55 11.76 -4.06
C TYR A 73 -2.79 11.46 -2.59
N LYS A 74 -3.64 10.47 -2.35
CA LYS A 74 -3.81 9.79 -1.07
C LYS A 74 -4.04 8.33 -1.37
N VAL A 75 -3.12 7.49 -0.92
CA VAL A 75 -3.19 6.02 -1.07
C VAL A 75 -3.22 5.38 0.31
N ARG A 76 -3.76 4.18 0.37
CA ARG A 76 -3.83 3.37 1.58
C ARG A 76 -2.67 2.39 1.63
N ILE A 77 -2.12 2.15 2.81
CA ILE A 77 -1.20 1.04 3.08
C ILE A 77 -1.68 0.19 4.25
N LEU A 78 -1.46 -1.13 4.18
CA LEU A 78 -1.65 -2.06 5.29
C LEU A 78 -0.30 -2.62 5.70
N VAL A 79 0.06 -2.43 6.97
CA VAL A 79 1.35 -2.85 7.51
C VAL A 79 1.14 -4.02 8.43
N ARG A 80 1.82 -5.14 8.15
CA ARG A 80 1.93 -6.30 9.03
C ARG A 80 3.37 -6.43 9.50
N ARG A 81 3.60 -6.50 10.79
CA ARG A 81 4.97 -6.63 11.35
C ARG A 81 4.99 -7.44 12.64
N PRO A 82 6.14 -7.97 13.06
CA PRO A 82 6.29 -8.55 14.39
C PRO A 82 5.84 -7.57 15.47
N ALA A 83 5.10 -8.08 16.46
CA ALA A 83 4.65 -7.29 17.61
C ALA A 83 5.84 -6.82 18.44
N ASP A 84 6.80 -7.72 18.70
CA ASP A 84 8.09 -7.42 19.31
C ASP A 84 9.09 -6.99 18.24
N VAL A 85 9.56 -5.74 18.32
CA VAL A 85 10.49 -5.15 17.34
C VAL A 85 11.80 -5.92 17.24
N ARG A 86 12.20 -6.66 18.29
CA ARG A 86 13.43 -7.47 18.31
C ARG A 86 13.34 -8.71 17.44
N LYS A 87 12.14 -9.12 17.04
CA LYS A 87 11.90 -10.22 16.10
C LYS A 87 11.88 -9.75 14.65
N PHE A 88 11.94 -8.44 14.39
CA PHE A 88 12.02 -7.92 13.03
C PHE A 88 13.41 -8.18 12.44
N ASN A 89 13.47 -8.77 11.25
CA ASN A 89 14.73 -9.14 10.60
C ASN A 89 15.40 -7.99 9.80
N GLY A 90 14.79 -6.81 9.77
CA GLY A 90 15.32 -5.65 9.05
C GLY A 90 14.82 -5.52 7.61
N ILE A 91 14.01 -6.46 7.10
CA ILE A 91 13.55 -6.45 5.71
C ILE A 91 12.05 -6.14 5.63
N VAL A 92 11.70 -5.14 4.83
CA VAL A 92 10.32 -4.80 4.49
C VAL A 92 10.00 -5.31 3.09
N VAL A 93 9.00 -6.17 2.98
CA VAL A 93 8.42 -6.60 1.70
C VAL A 93 7.27 -5.65 1.37
N VAL A 94 7.40 -4.94 0.25
CA VAL A 94 6.37 -3.99 -0.22
C VAL A 94 5.64 -4.63 -1.39
N GLU A 95 4.35 -4.89 -1.20
CA GLU A 95 3.48 -5.48 -2.21
C GLU A 95 2.60 -4.41 -2.84
N TRP A 96 2.60 -4.37 -4.17
CA TRP A 96 1.59 -3.66 -4.92
C TRP A 96 0.32 -4.53 -4.95
N LEU A 97 -0.76 -4.09 -4.30
CA LEU A 97 -1.98 -4.91 -4.17
C LEU A 97 -2.66 -5.14 -5.52
N ASN A 98 -2.95 -6.40 -5.83
CA ASN A 98 -3.63 -6.80 -7.05
C ASN A 98 -5.08 -6.29 -7.06
N VAL A 99 -5.58 -5.89 -8.23
CA VAL A 99 -6.96 -5.39 -8.41
C VAL A 99 -7.71 -6.07 -9.55
N THR A 100 -7.29 -7.27 -9.97
CA THR A 100 -7.96 -8.02 -11.05
C THR A 100 -9.43 -8.29 -10.72
N ALA A 101 -9.75 -8.52 -9.44
CA ALA A 101 -11.11 -8.70 -8.95
C ALA A 101 -11.84 -7.37 -8.63
N LEU A 102 -11.28 -6.22 -9.03
CA LEU A 102 -11.79 -4.88 -8.72
C LEU A 102 -11.81 -4.54 -7.22
N SER A 103 -11.07 -5.27 -6.39
CA SER A 103 -10.83 -5.03 -4.96
C SER A 103 -9.34 -5.18 -4.66
N GLU A 104 -8.87 -4.64 -3.53
CA GLU A 104 -7.47 -4.83 -3.12
C GLU A 104 -7.20 -6.27 -2.65
N GLY A 105 -6.33 -7.00 -3.36
CA GLY A 105 -5.92 -8.36 -3.03
C GLY A 105 -4.43 -8.46 -2.73
N ALA A 106 -4.08 -8.99 -1.55
CA ALA A 106 -2.71 -9.27 -1.12
C ALA A 106 -2.27 -10.69 -1.54
N ALA A 107 -2.25 -10.94 -2.85
CA ALA A 107 -1.99 -12.28 -3.40
C ALA A 107 -0.59 -12.78 -3.04
N ASP A 108 0.42 -11.89 -3.05
CA ASP A 108 1.80 -12.29 -2.77
C ASP A 108 1.94 -12.60 -1.27
N PHE A 109 1.36 -11.77 -0.39
CA PHE A 109 1.33 -12.09 1.05
C PHE A 109 0.70 -13.45 1.32
N LEU A 110 -0.46 -13.76 0.73
CA LEU A 110 -1.14 -15.03 0.97
C LEU A 110 -0.28 -16.23 0.58
N GLN A 111 0.57 -16.10 -0.44
CA GLN A 111 1.51 -17.14 -0.86
C GLN A 111 2.78 -17.20 0.00
N MET A 112 3.28 -16.05 0.47
CA MET A 112 4.58 -15.95 1.15
C MET A 112 4.49 -15.90 2.68
N GLN A 113 3.30 -15.73 3.26
CA GLN A 113 3.11 -15.40 4.67
C GLN A 113 3.80 -16.35 5.65
N GLU A 114 3.90 -17.65 5.34
CA GLU A 114 4.60 -18.62 6.18
C GLU A 114 6.07 -18.24 6.37
N GLU A 115 6.75 -17.87 5.28
CA GLU A 115 8.14 -17.41 5.32
C GLU A 115 8.26 -16.04 5.98
N LEU A 116 7.37 -15.11 5.61
CA LEU A 116 7.39 -13.75 6.10
C LEU A 116 7.26 -13.73 7.64
N VAL A 117 6.35 -14.53 8.19
CA VAL A 117 6.14 -14.65 9.63
C VAL A 117 7.27 -15.40 10.32
N ARG A 118 7.72 -16.53 9.75
CA ARG A 118 8.77 -17.38 10.34
C ARG A 118 10.08 -16.62 10.53
N GLU A 119 10.47 -15.83 9.53
CA GLU A 119 11.73 -15.09 9.53
C GLU A 119 11.60 -13.65 10.04
N GLY A 120 10.40 -13.20 10.45
CA GLY A 120 10.25 -11.89 11.07
C GLY A 120 10.29 -10.71 10.11
N TYR A 121 9.81 -10.86 8.87
CA TYR A 121 9.68 -9.77 7.91
C TYR A 121 8.56 -8.80 8.33
N ALA A 122 8.68 -7.53 7.94
CA ALA A 122 7.54 -6.65 7.85
C ALA A 122 6.99 -6.67 6.42
N TRP A 123 5.68 -6.63 6.27
CA TRP A 123 4.99 -6.56 4.98
C TRP A 123 4.16 -5.29 4.91
N VAL A 124 4.16 -4.64 3.74
CA VAL A 124 3.38 -3.44 3.46
C VAL A 124 2.63 -3.64 2.15
N GLY A 125 1.32 -3.81 2.21
CA GLY A 125 0.45 -3.78 1.04
C GLY A 125 0.10 -2.35 0.66
N VAL A 126 0.31 -1.96 -0.59
CA VAL A 126 0.08 -0.59 -1.11
C VAL A 126 -1.08 -0.58 -2.10
N GLY A 127 -2.11 0.22 -1.80
CA GLY A 127 -3.25 0.51 -2.65
C GLY A 127 -2.91 1.46 -3.81
N ALA A 128 -2.07 1.02 -4.74
CA ALA A 128 -1.52 1.85 -5.81
C ALA A 128 -2.43 2.00 -7.05
N GLN A 129 -3.60 1.34 -7.07
CA GLN A 129 -4.49 1.34 -8.23
C GLN A 129 -5.91 1.82 -7.90
N ALA A 130 -6.44 2.70 -8.76
CA ALA A 130 -7.76 3.28 -8.60
C ALA A 130 -8.90 2.24 -8.55
N ALA A 131 -8.75 1.09 -9.22
CA ALA A 131 -9.78 0.06 -9.25
C ALA A 131 -10.03 -0.58 -7.87
N GLY A 132 -8.99 -0.79 -7.05
CA GLY A 132 -9.17 -1.34 -5.69
C GLY A 132 -9.88 -0.37 -4.74
N ILE A 133 -9.88 0.93 -5.06
CA ILE A 133 -10.45 1.98 -4.21
C ILE A 133 -11.86 2.37 -4.67
N ASN A 134 -12.04 2.60 -5.98
CA ASN A 134 -13.22 3.29 -6.53
C ASN A 134 -14.21 2.38 -7.26
N SER A 135 -13.92 1.08 -7.41
CA SER A 135 -14.84 0.16 -8.10
C SER A 135 -16.17 0.05 -7.35
N PRO A 136 -17.32 0.14 -8.04
CA PRO A 136 -18.61 -0.11 -7.42
C PRO A 136 -18.69 -1.55 -6.87
N ARG A 137 -19.29 -1.74 -5.68
CA ARG A 137 -19.50 -3.02 -4.99
C ARG A 137 -18.27 -3.66 -4.36
N THR A 138 -17.06 -3.41 -4.88
CA THR A 138 -15.85 -4.15 -4.48
C THR A 138 -14.71 -3.26 -4.00
N GLY A 139 -14.75 -1.96 -4.32
CA GLY A 139 -13.71 -1.01 -3.92
C GLY A 139 -13.85 -0.56 -2.47
N LEU A 140 -12.73 -0.11 -1.88
CA LEU A 140 -12.67 0.36 -0.49
C LEU A 140 -13.79 1.35 -0.13
N LYS A 141 -14.04 2.35 -0.98
CA LYS A 141 -15.05 3.38 -0.72
C LYS A 141 -16.47 2.83 -0.70
N ASP A 142 -16.75 1.75 -1.44
CA ASP A 142 -18.07 1.15 -1.38
C ASP A 142 -18.21 0.21 -0.18
N TRP A 143 -17.13 -0.50 0.16
CA TRP A 143 -17.07 -1.38 1.32
C TRP A 143 -17.26 -0.63 2.64
N ASP A 144 -16.59 0.51 2.84
CA ASP A 144 -16.76 1.33 4.06
C ASP A 144 -16.61 2.82 3.76
N LYS A 145 -17.76 3.49 3.54
CA LYS A 145 -17.86 4.91 3.20
C LYS A 145 -17.44 5.85 4.34
N GLU A 146 -17.47 5.38 5.58
CA GLU A 146 -17.07 6.17 6.74
C GLU A 146 -15.55 6.14 6.93
N ARG A 147 -14.92 5.04 6.50
CA ARG A 147 -13.47 4.84 6.59
C ARG A 147 -12.67 5.46 5.43
N TYR A 148 -13.20 5.45 4.19
CA TYR A 148 -12.45 5.72 2.95
C TYR A 148 -13.01 6.84 2.06
#